data_AF-A0A508BFP2-F1
#
_entry.id   AF-A0A508BFP2-F1
#
_cell.length_a   1.000
_cell.length_b   1.000
_cell.length_c   1.000
_cell.angle_alpha   90.00
_cell.angle_beta   90.00
_cell.angle_gamma   90.00
#
_symmetry.space_group_name_H-M   'P 1'
#
loop_
_entity.id
_entity.type
_entity.pdbx_description
1 polymer ?
#
loop_
_entity_poly.entity_id
_entity_poly.type
_entity_poly.pdbx_seq_one_letter_code
_entity_poly.pdbx_strand_id
1 'polypeptide(L)'
;MTISVIRPFSNEDAAVVEKAAARFCTRHGIQRDADYPDAYMDVRVHLRNESDNPLRQLWQACFCRAVGLPYDRRLTVAHGHLGFYID
;
A
#
# COMPACT_ATOMS: atom_id res chain seq x y z
N MET A 1 12.56 -6.39 10.07
CA MET A 1 11.54 -6.80 9.09
C MET A 1 12.26 -7.54 7.98
N THR A 2 11.91 -8.81 7.74
CA THR A 2 12.43 -9.59 6.62
C THR A 2 11.35 -9.61 5.53
N ILE A 3 11.75 -9.50 4.26
CA ILE A 3 10.84 -9.58 3.13
C ILE A 3 11.30 -10.68 2.18
N SER A 4 10.37 -11.56 1.79
CA SER A 4 10.57 -12.44 0.63
C SER A 4 10.32 -11.62 -0.63
N VAL A 5 11.39 -11.32 -1.36
CA VAL A 5 11.33 -10.48 -2.56
C VAL A 5 10.65 -11.24 -3.69
N ILE A 6 9.63 -10.63 -4.30
CA ILE A 6 9.02 -11.08 -5.56
C ILE A 6 9.75 -10.41 -6.72
N ARG A 7 9.83 -9.07 -6.69
CA ARG A 7 10.48 -8.24 -7.72
C ARG A 7 10.82 -6.83 -7.19
N PRO A 8 11.68 -6.07 -7.88
CA PRO A 8 11.85 -4.64 -7.60
C PRO A 8 10.52 -3.89 -7.73
N PHE A 9 10.28 -2.91 -6.85
CA PHE A 9 9.13 -2.03 -6.93
C PHE A 9 9.42 -0.92 -7.94
N SER A 10 8.69 -0.89 -9.05
CA SER A 10 8.96 0.02 -10.16
C SER A 10 8.22 1.35 -10.01
N ASN A 11 8.63 2.36 -10.78
CA ASN A 11 7.88 3.62 -10.88
C ASN A 11 6.47 3.41 -11.45
N GLU A 12 6.27 2.39 -12.29
CA GLU A 12 4.95 2.02 -12.81
C GLU A 12 4.07 1.49 -11.67
N ASP A 13 4.61 0.63 -10.80
CA ASP A 13 3.91 0.15 -9.61
C ASP A 13 3.53 1.31 -8.69
N ALA A 14 4.46 2.23 -8.46
CA ALA A 14 4.20 3.42 -7.65
C ALA A 14 3.03 4.24 -8.24
N ALA A 15 3.02 4.48 -9.55
CA ALA A 15 1.97 5.24 -10.21
C ALA A 15 0.59 4.56 -10.14
N VAL A 16 0.51 3.24 -10.33
CA VAL A 16 -0.77 2.51 -10.25
C VAL A 16 -1.29 2.41 -8.82
N VAL A 17 -0.40 2.21 -7.84
CA VAL A 17 -0.76 2.19 -6.42
C VAL A 17 -1.22 3.57 -5.97
N GLU A 18 -0.54 4.64 -6.40
CA GLU A 18 -0.92 6.03 -6.12
C GLU A 18 -2.32 6.36 -6.65
N LYS A 19 -2.61 5.95 -7.89
CA LYS A 19 -3.95 6.09 -8.49
C LYS A 19 -5.00 5.27 -7.72
N ALA A 20 -4.66 4.06 -7.28
CA ALA A 20 -5.55 3.22 -6.48
C ALA A 20 -5.84 3.85 -5.11
N ALA A 21 -4.82 4.41 -4.45
CA ALA A 21 -4.97 5.10 -3.17
C ALA A 21 -5.81 6.36 -3.29
N ALA A 22 -5.60 7.19 -4.31
CA ALA A 22 -6.43 8.36 -4.57
C ALA A 22 -7.92 7.97 -4.67
N ARG A 23 -8.24 6.94 -5.46
CA ARG A 23 -9.61 6.42 -5.59
C ARG A 23 -10.16 5.86 -4.28
N PHE A 24 -9.34 5.12 -3.54
CA PHE A 24 -9.73 4.54 -2.25
C PHE A 24 -10.06 5.64 -1.25
N CYS A 25 -9.19 6.63 -1.12
CA CYS A 25 -9.39 7.77 -0.22
C CYS A 25 -10.64 8.57 -0.57
N THR A 26 -10.85 8.91 -1.85
CA THR A 26 -12.07 9.60 -2.30
C THR A 26 -13.34 8.79 -1.99
N ARG A 27 -13.32 7.48 -2.22
CA ARG A 27 -14.49 6.61 -1.98
C ARG A 27 -14.85 6.51 -0.49
N HIS A 28 -13.85 6.51 0.38
CA HIS A 28 -14.03 6.29 1.82
C HIS A 28 -13.96 7.58 2.65
N GLY A 29 -13.90 8.75 2.00
CA GLY A 29 -13.83 10.04 2.70
C GLY A 29 -12.55 10.24 3.51
N ILE A 30 -11.47 9.53 3.17
CA ILE A 30 -10.18 9.60 3.87
C ILE A 30 -9.41 10.80 3.34
N GLN A 31 -9.05 11.73 4.22
CA GLN A 31 -8.14 12.81 3.88
C GLN A 31 -6.72 12.26 3.73
N ARG A 32 -6.04 12.65 2.65
CA ARG A 32 -4.61 12.36 2.48
C ARG A 32 -3.85 13.43 3.26
N ASP A 33 -3.14 13.04 4.31
CA ASP A 33 -2.23 13.96 5.00
C ASP A 33 -1.15 14.39 4.01
N ALA A 34 -1.17 15.67 3.62
CA ALA A 34 -0.18 16.29 2.73
C ALA A 34 1.09 16.71 3.48
N ASP A 35 1.07 16.68 4.82
CA ASP A 35 2.06 17.32 5.70
C ASP A 35 3.13 16.35 6.26
N TYR A 36 3.25 15.12 5.75
CA TYR A 36 4.38 14.25 6.10
C TYR A 36 5.52 14.42 5.09
N PRO A 37 6.66 15.06 5.47
CA PRO A 37 7.75 15.38 4.54
C PRO A 37 8.66 14.18 4.22
N ASP A 38 8.44 13.01 4.83
CA ASP A 38 9.18 11.79 4.50
C ASP A 38 8.60 11.13 3.24
N ALA A 39 8.85 11.82 2.13
CA ALA A 39 8.53 11.43 0.76
C ALA A 39 9.39 10.26 0.26
N TYR A 40 9.43 9.15 1.00
CA TYR A 40 9.61 7.86 0.35
C TYR A 40 8.24 7.42 -0.15
N MET A 41 8.21 6.84 -1.35
CA MET A 41 7.03 6.36 -2.11
C MET A 41 6.26 5.24 -1.39
N ASP A 42 5.91 5.44 -0.13
CA ASP A 42 4.99 4.63 0.61
C ASP A 42 3.63 5.30 0.44
N VAL A 43 2.91 4.88 -0.60
CA VAL A 43 1.46 5.07 -0.68
C VAL A 43 0.81 4.18 0.39
N ARG A 44 1.19 4.42 1.64
CA ARG A 44 0.54 3.89 2.81
C ARG A 44 -0.61 4.83 3.05
N VAL A 45 -1.80 4.44 2.64
CA VAL A 45 -3.03 4.99 3.22
C VAL A 45 -2.88 4.77 4.73
N HIS A 46 -2.44 5.81 5.45
CA HIS A 46 -2.26 5.78 6.88
C HIS A 46 -3.66 5.80 7.50
N LEU A 47 -4.26 4.62 7.63
CA LEU A 47 -5.46 4.41 8.41
C LEU A 47 -5.04 4.58 9.87
N ARG A 48 -5.19 5.81 10.39
CA ARG A 48 -4.70 6.29 11.69
C ARG A 48 -5.26 5.55 12.92
N ASN A 49 -6.21 4.63 12.74
CA ASN A 49 -6.85 3.89 13.81
C ASN A 49 -6.61 2.39 13.68
N GLU A 50 -6.00 1.79 14.70
CA GLU A 50 -5.88 0.33 14.88
C GLU A 50 -7.25 -0.38 14.92
N SER A 51 -8.34 0.37 15.12
CA SER A 51 -9.72 -0.12 15.12
C SER A 51 -10.36 -0.27 13.73
N ASP A 52 -9.76 0.24 12.64
CA ASP A 52 -10.32 0.14 11.28
C ASP A 52 -9.80 -1.08 10.48
N ASN A 53 -9.89 -2.25 11.13
CA ASN A 53 -9.51 -3.55 10.54
C ASN A 53 -10.17 -3.80 9.15
N PRO A 54 -11.44 -3.44 8.90
CA PRO A 54 -12.07 -3.65 7.59
C PRO A 54 -11.48 -2.77 6.48
N LEU A 55 -11.24 -1.48 6.74
CA LEU A 55 -10.68 -0.57 5.74
C LEU A 55 -9.25 -0.96 5.37
N ARG A 56 -8.47 -1.46 6.33
CA ARG A 56 -7.12 -1.95 6.06
C ARG A 56 -7.13 -3.19 5.17
N GLN A 57 -8.05 -4.12 5.40
CA GLN A 57 -8.21 -5.30 4.54
C GLN A 57 -8.70 -4.91 3.13
N LEU A 58 -9.62 -3.96 3.02
CA LEU A 58 -10.09 -3.44 1.74
C LEU A 58 -8.96 -2.74 0.97
N TRP A 59 -8.18 -1.90 1.65
CA TRP A 59 -7.01 -1.28 1.06
C TRP A 59 -6.00 -2.34 0.60
N GLN A 60 -5.71 -3.34 1.43
CA GLN A 60 -4.80 -4.43 1.07
C GLN A 60 -5.25 -5.16 -0.21
N ALA A 61 -6.55 -5.42 -0.36
CA ALA A 61 -7.10 -5.99 -1.58
C ALA A 61 -6.96 -5.07 -2.79
N CYS A 62 -7.17 -3.76 -2.62
CA CYS A 62 -6.91 -2.76 -3.65
C CYS A 62 -5.42 -2.69 -4.04
N PHE A 63 -4.53 -2.72 -3.06
CA PHE A 63 -3.08 -2.71 -3.26
C PHE A 63 -2.61 -3.95 -4.04
N CYS A 64 -3.00 -5.16 -3.61
CA CYS A 64 -2.65 -6.40 -4.32
C CYS A 64 -3.12 -6.35 -5.78
N ARG A 65 -4.36 -5.90 -6.02
CA ARG A 65 -4.90 -5.72 -7.38
C ARG A 65 -4.11 -4.68 -8.18
N ALA A 66 -3.70 -3.58 -7.56
CA ALA A 66 -2.95 -2.51 -8.24
C ALA A 66 -1.60 -3.01 -8.74
N VAL A 67 -0.90 -3.83 -7.96
CA VAL A 67 0.41 -4.40 -8.35
C VAL A 67 0.31 -5.72 -9.13
N GLY A 68 -0.92 -6.12 -9.51
CA GLY A 68 -1.17 -7.31 -10.33
C GLY A 68 -0.99 -8.65 -9.62
N LEU A 69 -1.11 -8.68 -8.29
CA LEU A 69 -0.92 -9.89 -7.49
C LEU A 69 -2.23 -10.36 -6.83
N PRO A 70 -2.38 -11.67 -6.58
CA PRO A 70 -3.46 -12.20 -5.75
C PRO A 70 -3.47 -11.53 -4.36
N TYR A 71 -4.64 -11.49 -3.74
CA TYR A 71 -4.74 -10.98 -2.37
C TYR A 71 -3.86 -11.81 -1.42
N ASP A 72 -2.91 -11.15 -0.77
CA ASP A 72 -2.18 -11.67 0.37
C ASP A 72 -1.97 -10.53 1.38
N ARG A 73 -2.33 -10.78 2.64
CA ARG A 73 -2.19 -9.81 3.73
C ARG A 73 -0.75 -9.44 4.06
N ARG A 74 0.21 -10.26 3.66
CA ARG A 74 1.65 -10.06 3.89
C ARG A 74 2.31 -9.26 2.77
N LEU A 75 1.63 -9.08 1.64
CA LEU A 75 2.20 -8.36 0.52
C LEU A 75 2.47 -6.91 0.91
N THR A 76 3.70 -6.47 0.73
CA THR A 76 4.19 -5.15 1.15
C THR A 76 5.31 -4.67 0.24
N VAL A 77 5.68 -3.40 0.39
CA VAL A 77 6.89 -2.82 -0.20
C VAL A 77 7.88 -2.53 0.91
N ALA A 78 9.11 -3.01 0.78
CA ALA A 78 10.20 -2.70 1.70
C ALA A 78 11.54 -2.67 0.96
N HIS A 79 12.42 -1.74 1.33
CA HIS A 79 13.76 -1.61 0.75
C HIS A 79 13.76 -1.52 -0.79
N GLY A 80 12.75 -0.88 -1.40
CA GLY A 80 12.62 -0.77 -2.86
C GLY A 80 12.12 -2.04 -3.57
N HIS A 81 11.63 -3.04 -2.82
CA HIS A 81 11.17 -4.32 -3.36
C HIS A 81 9.71 -4.57 -3.00
N LEU A 82 8.97 -5.17 -3.92
CA LEU A 82 7.66 -5.76 -3.69
C LEU A 82 7.85 -7.20 -3.23
N GLY A 83 7.20 -7.59 -2.13
CA GLY A 83 7.39 -8.91 -1.56
C GLY A 83 6.45 -9.24 -0.41
N PHE A 84 6.61 -10.43 0.15
CA PHE A 84 5.85 -10.86 1.32
C PHE A 84 6.64 -10.60 2.59
N TYR A 85 6.00 -9.96 3.56
CA TYR A 85 6.53 -9.87 4.91
C TYR A 85 6.69 -11.26 5.52
N ILE A 86 7.89 -11.54 6.03
CA ILE A 86 8.21 -12.73 6.81
C ILE A 86 8.68 -12.24 8.19
N ASP A 87 8.02 -12.73 9.23
CA ASP A 87 8.50 -12.63 10.62
C ASP A 87 9.64 -13.62 10.86
#